data_AF-A0A851TU97-F1
#
_entry.id   AF-A0A851TU97-F1
#
_cell.length_a   1.000
_cell.length_b   1.000
_cell.length_c   1.000
_cell.angle_alpha   90.00
_cell.angle_beta   90.00
_cell.angle_gamma   90.00
#
_symmetry.space_group_name_H-M   'P 1'
#
loop_
_entity.id
_entity.type
_entity.pdbx_description
1 polymer ?
#
loop_
_entity_poly.entity_id
_entity_poly.type
_entity_poly.pdbx_seq_one_letter_code
_entity_poly.pdbx_strand_id
1 'polypeptide(L)'
;KWKGEGTTRNLESIVIGRCYDYIRIVNPAVGEKNCSQIWEAFKNAFINKDPCSILPKDYELFINLTLHTIPPNKSLFWENNQLLVNRFADRGRRYMSLGDTLFGFVADFLNWCGQADSPGLDYESCPSTTECENNAVESFWRMASITYAQHSSGVIHVLLNGSADGGAYPQPG
;
A
#
# COMPACT_ATOMS: atom_id res chain seq x y z
N LYS A 1 13.39 -10.14 -18.37
CA LYS A 1 12.55 -8.93 -18.33
C LYS A 1 11.13 -9.35 -17.99
N TRP A 2 10.54 -8.70 -17.00
CA TRP A 2 9.18 -8.96 -16.54
C TRP A 2 8.13 -8.32 -17.45
N LYS A 3 6.87 -8.77 -17.34
CA LYS A 3 5.74 -8.22 -18.11
C LYS A 3 5.06 -7.04 -17.41
N GLY A 4 5.23 -6.87 -16.11
CA GLY A 4 4.68 -5.75 -15.36
C GLY A 4 5.42 -4.43 -15.63
N GLU A 5 4.77 -3.32 -15.30
CA GLU A 5 5.38 -1.99 -15.34
C GLU A 5 6.64 -1.97 -14.46
N GLY A 6 7.61 -1.12 -14.79
CA GLY A 6 8.77 -0.89 -13.93
C GLY A 6 8.43 -0.07 -12.69
N THR A 7 9.44 0.15 -11.86
CA THR A 7 9.34 0.99 -10.68
C THR A 7 8.91 2.42 -11.05
N THR A 8 8.01 3.01 -10.27
CA THR A 8 7.57 4.40 -10.46
C THR A 8 8.76 5.36 -10.38
N ARG A 9 8.88 6.27 -11.35
CA ARG A 9 9.95 7.29 -11.36
C ARG A 9 9.86 8.18 -10.13
N ASN A 10 11.02 8.49 -9.52
CA ASN A 10 11.14 9.29 -8.30
C ASN A 10 10.43 8.68 -7.09
N LEU A 11 10.36 7.34 -7.00
CA LEU A 11 9.67 6.61 -5.93
C LEU A 11 10.00 7.15 -4.54
N GLU A 12 11.29 7.34 -4.23
CA GLU A 12 11.75 7.90 -2.96
C GLU A 12 11.12 9.26 -2.65
N SER A 13 11.22 10.20 -3.60
CA SER A 13 10.70 11.56 -3.42
C SER A 13 9.18 11.56 -3.26
N ILE A 14 8.47 10.67 -3.97
CA ILE A 14 7.02 10.53 -3.86
C ILE A 14 6.64 9.97 -2.48
N VAL A 15 7.26 8.88 -2.04
CA VAL A 15 6.97 8.25 -0.74
C VAL A 15 7.25 9.22 0.41
N ILE A 16 8.41 9.88 0.41
CA ILE A 16 8.77 10.88 1.43
C ILE A 16 7.82 12.08 1.38
N GLY A 17 7.52 12.59 0.19
CA GLY A 17 6.61 13.72 -0.01
C GLY A 17 5.20 13.41 0.51
N ARG A 18 4.65 12.24 0.17
CA ARG A 18 3.35 11.78 0.66
C ARG A 18 3.34 11.55 2.16
N CYS A 19 4.43 11.04 2.74
CA CYS A 19 4.54 10.91 4.19
C CYS A 19 4.43 12.26 4.88
N TYR A 20 5.16 13.27 4.40
CA TYR A 20 5.07 14.63 4.95
C TYR A 20 3.70 15.27 4.71
N ASP A 21 3.12 15.15 3.52
CA ASP A 21 1.76 15.61 3.24
C ASP A 21 0.76 14.98 4.22
N TYR A 22 0.91 13.69 4.48
CA TYR A 22 0.01 12.97 5.37
C TYR A 22 0.10 13.47 6.82
N ILE A 23 1.30 13.54 7.39
CA ILE A 23 1.48 13.92 8.80
C ILE A 23 1.33 15.42 9.06
N ARG A 24 1.38 16.27 8.01
CA ARG A 24 1.26 17.73 8.14
C ARG A 24 -0.10 18.27 7.73
N ILE A 25 -0.72 17.69 6.70
CA ILE A 25 -1.90 18.25 6.05
C ILE A 25 -3.10 17.30 6.16
N VAL A 26 -2.94 16.02 5.79
CA VAL A 26 -4.07 15.08 5.72
C VAL A 26 -4.56 14.67 7.10
N ASN A 27 -3.67 14.20 7.96
CA ASN A 27 -4.00 13.73 9.30
C ASN A 27 -2.92 14.12 10.33
N PRO A 28 -2.89 15.41 10.75
CA PRO A 28 -1.91 15.89 11.72
C PRO A 28 -1.98 15.18 13.09
N ALA A 29 -3.09 14.52 13.41
CA ALA A 29 -3.27 13.80 14.67
C ALA A 29 -2.40 12.54 14.77
N VAL A 30 -1.85 12.04 13.66
CA VAL A 30 -0.84 10.95 13.69
C VAL A 30 0.45 11.37 14.38
N GLY A 31 0.74 12.67 14.42
CA GLY A 31 1.94 13.21 15.04
C GLY A 31 3.20 13.00 14.22
N GLU A 32 4.34 13.32 14.83
CA GLU A 32 5.64 13.24 14.18
C GLU A 32 6.00 11.79 13.80
N LYS A 33 6.44 11.63 12.56
CA LYS A 33 6.98 10.39 12.01
C LYS A 33 8.25 10.71 11.24
N ASN A 34 9.26 9.85 11.35
CA ASN A 34 10.49 10.01 10.57
C ASN A 34 10.28 9.47 9.15
N CYS A 35 9.89 10.35 8.23
CA CYS A 35 9.59 9.96 6.84
C CYS A 35 10.80 9.37 6.10
N SER A 36 12.02 9.78 6.44
CA SER A 36 13.25 9.20 5.86
C SER A 36 13.46 7.78 6.38
N GLN A 37 13.23 7.52 7.67
CA GLN A 37 13.30 6.17 8.23
C GLN A 37 12.19 5.25 7.67
N ILE A 38 10.99 5.80 7.46
CA ILE A 38 9.88 5.08 6.82
C ILE A 38 10.26 4.66 5.40
N TRP A 39 10.85 5.57 4.62
CA TRP A 39 11.36 5.24 3.29
C TRP A 39 12.42 4.14 3.33
N GLU A 40 13.41 4.25 4.21
CA GLU A 40 14.45 3.23 4.32
C GLU A 40 13.86 1.86 4.69
N ALA A 41 12.91 1.80 5.63
CA ALA A 41 12.23 0.56 5.98
C ALA A 41 11.41 -0.01 4.81
N PHE A 42 10.71 0.84 4.06
CA PHE A 42 9.97 0.46 2.86
C PHE A 42 10.89 -0.13 1.79
N LYS A 43 11.98 0.59 1.45
CA LYS A 43 12.96 0.19 0.43
C LYS A 43 13.66 -1.11 0.81
N ASN A 44 14.12 -1.23 2.06
CA ASN A 44 14.85 -2.40 2.57
C ASN A 44 14.01 -3.69 2.60
N ALA A 45 12.69 -3.58 2.49
CA ALA A 45 11.83 -4.76 2.38
C ALA A 45 12.07 -5.55 1.07
N PHE A 46 12.49 -4.88 -0.02
CA PHE A 46 12.54 -5.50 -1.34
C PHE A 46 13.86 -5.31 -2.13
N ILE A 47 14.73 -4.38 -1.75
CA ILE A 47 16.05 -4.25 -2.40
C ILE A 47 16.97 -5.41 -2.02
N ASN A 48 17.93 -5.75 -2.89
CA ASN A 48 18.89 -6.84 -2.70
C ASN A 48 18.23 -8.21 -2.42
N LYS A 49 17.02 -8.40 -2.94
CA LYS A 49 16.27 -9.66 -2.86
C LYS A 49 15.81 -10.06 -4.24
N ASP A 50 15.63 -11.35 -4.44
CA ASP A 50 14.96 -11.86 -5.63
C ASP A 50 13.55 -11.23 -5.74
N PRO A 51 13.20 -10.58 -6.86
CA PRO A 51 11.92 -9.88 -7.03
C PRO A 51 10.67 -10.75 -6.87
N CYS A 52 10.82 -12.07 -6.86
CA CYS A 52 9.76 -13.07 -6.66
C CYS A 52 9.87 -13.82 -5.31
N SER A 53 10.75 -13.37 -4.41
CA SER A 53 10.93 -13.95 -3.07
C SER A 53 10.70 -12.93 -1.95
N ILE A 54 9.88 -11.92 -2.20
CA ILE A 54 9.49 -10.93 -1.19
C ILE A 54 8.31 -11.50 -0.41
N LEU A 55 8.32 -11.35 0.92
CA LEU A 55 7.27 -11.85 1.79
C LEU A 55 6.58 -10.69 2.52
N PRO A 56 5.28 -10.81 2.89
CA PRO A 56 4.59 -9.77 3.65
C PRO A 56 5.34 -9.31 4.90
N LYS A 57 5.95 -10.25 5.63
CA LYS A 57 6.75 -9.96 6.84
C LYS A 57 7.96 -9.05 6.59
N ASP A 58 8.46 -8.98 5.36
CA ASP A 58 9.58 -8.08 5.04
C ASP A 58 9.21 -6.60 5.22
N TYR A 59 7.92 -6.28 5.17
CA TYR A 59 7.39 -4.92 5.42
C TYR A 59 7.00 -4.67 6.89
N GLU A 60 7.28 -5.59 7.81
CA GLU A 60 6.87 -5.44 9.23
C GLU A 60 7.45 -4.18 9.88
N LEU A 61 8.74 -3.89 9.63
CA LEU A 61 9.36 -2.66 10.15
C LEU A 61 8.69 -1.40 9.58
N PHE A 62 8.38 -1.40 8.28
CA PHE A 62 7.67 -0.29 7.64
C PHE A 62 6.29 -0.09 8.29
N ILE A 63 5.53 -1.16 8.51
CA ILE A 63 4.23 -1.11 9.19
C ILE A 63 4.38 -0.55 10.60
N ASN A 64 5.33 -1.04 11.39
CA ASN A 64 5.53 -0.56 12.77
C ASN A 64 5.83 0.95 12.84
N LEU A 65 6.60 1.48 11.88
CA LEU A 65 6.91 2.91 11.83
C LEU A 65 5.68 3.75 11.41
N THR A 66 4.84 3.23 10.53
CA THR A 66 3.72 3.97 9.91
C THR A 66 2.37 3.76 10.57
N LEU A 67 2.22 2.72 11.39
CA LEU A 67 0.99 2.39 12.08
C LEU A 67 0.52 3.57 12.97
N HIS A 68 -0.78 3.79 12.92
CA HIS A 68 -1.51 4.73 13.75
C HIS A 68 -2.94 4.22 13.95
N THR A 69 -3.67 4.82 14.90
CA THR A 69 -5.06 4.45 15.16
C THR A 69 -5.93 4.66 13.94
N ILE A 70 -6.74 3.65 13.61
CA ILE A 70 -7.87 3.75 12.69
C ILE A 70 -9.11 4.00 13.57
N PRO A 71 -9.83 5.13 13.41
CA PRO A 71 -10.95 5.42 14.29
C PRO A 71 -12.06 4.36 14.15
N PRO A 72 -12.74 3.99 15.26
CA PRO A 72 -13.88 3.08 15.17
C PRO A 72 -14.96 3.59 14.22
N ASN A 73 -15.67 2.68 13.57
CA ASN A 73 -16.75 2.97 12.61
C ASN A 73 -16.30 3.71 11.33
N LYS A 74 -14.99 3.90 11.09
CA LYS A 74 -14.48 4.59 9.90
C LYS A 74 -13.93 3.65 8.82
N SER A 75 -13.64 2.40 9.14
CA SER A 75 -13.06 1.45 8.20
C SER A 75 -13.97 1.21 6.99
N LEU A 76 -13.39 1.38 5.81
CA LEU A 76 -14.03 1.14 4.50
C LEU A 76 -13.17 0.18 3.66
N PHE A 77 -13.66 -1.04 3.49
CA PHE A 77 -13.13 -2.02 2.55
C PHE A 77 -13.83 -1.87 1.20
N TRP A 78 -13.22 -2.38 0.14
CA TRP A 78 -13.75 -2.18 -1.19
C TRP A 78 -13.19 -3.16 -2.20
N GLU A 79 -13.90 -3.31 -3.32
CA GLU A 79 -13.46 -4.09 -4.48
C GLU A 79 -13.89 -3.42 -5.79
N ASN A 80 -13.00 -3.44 -6.78
CA ASN A 80 -13.24 -2.98 -8.16
C ASN A 80 -13.73 -1.52 -8.31
N ASN A 81 -13.35 -0.61 -7.40
CA ASN A 81 -13.85 0.78 -7.40
C ASN A 81 -12.92 1.80 -6.67
N GLN A 82 -11.60 1.58 -6.67
CA GLN A 82 -10.60 2.40 -5.95
C GLN A 82 -10.80 3.92 -6.09
N LEU A 83 -11.00 4.42 -7.32
CA LEU A 83 -11.16 5.85 -7.57
C LEU A 83 -12.43 6.42 -6.93
N LEU A 84 -13.52 5.65 -6.89
CA LEU A 84 -14.74 6.03 -6.20
C LEU A 84 -14.51 6.05 -4.69
N VAL A 85 -13.83 5.03 -4.15
CA VAL A 85 -13.49 4.93 -2.73
C VAL A 85 -12.65 6.12 -2.28
N ASN A 86 -11.58 6.46 -3.01
CA ASN A 86 -10.72 7.59 -2.67
C ASN A 86 -11.51 8.91 -2.64
N ARG A 87 -12.43 9.11 -3.59
CA ARG A 87 -13.33 10.29 -3.60
C ARG A 87 -14.38 10.23 -2.50
N PHE A 88 -14.89 9.05 -2.16
CA PHE A 88 -15.96 8.86 -1.18
C PHE A 88 -15.45 8.93 0.27
N ALA A 89 -14.23 8.46 0.53
CA ALA A 89 -13.57 8.55 1.82
C ALA A 89 -13.14 9.97 2.15
N ASP A 90 -12.85 10.79 1.12
CA ASP A 90 -12.44 12.19 1.25
C ASP A 90 -11.19 12.34 2.15
N ARG A 91 -10.13 11.59 1.80
CA ARG A 91 -8.84 11.59 2.52
C ARG A 91 -8.99 11.32 4.02
N GLY A 92 -9.72 10.28 4.39
CA GLY A 92 -9.96 9.94 5.80
C GLY A 92 -11.08 10.75 6.49
N ARG A 93 -11.58 11.83 5.89
CA ARG A 93 -12.55 12.74 6.54
C ARG A 93 -13.90 12.07 6.77
N ARG A 94 -14.44 11.37 5.76
CA ARG A 94 -15.73 10.68 5.85
C ARG A 94 -15.56 9.24 6.32
N TYR A 95 -14.72 8.50 5.62
CA TYR A 95 -14.29 7.14 5.94
C TYR A 95 -12.78 7.07 5.80
N MET A 96 -12.17 6.04 6.37
CA MET A 96 -10.75 5.77 6.24
C MET A 96 -10.62 4.39 5.61
N SER A 97 -10.40 4.35 4.29
CA SER A 97 -10.02 3.12 3.60
C SER A 97 -8.55 2.80 3.85
N LEU A 98 -8.07 1.63 3.39
CA LEU A 98 -6.65 1.30 3.48
C LEU A 98 -5.75 2.38 2.83
N GLY A 99 -6.15 2.92 1.67
CA GLY A 99 -5.42 4.00 1.00
C GLY A 99 -5.42 5.34 1.74
N ASP A 100 -6.31 5.51 2.73
CA ASP A 100 -6.38 6.70 3.58
C ASP A 100 -5.58 6.56 4.88
N THR A 101 -4.92 5.43 5.15
CA THR A 101 -3.97 5.31 6.27
C THR A 101 -2.58 5.78 5.84
N LEU A 102 -1.69 6.16 6.76
CA LEU A 102 -0.32 6.56 6.40
C LEU A 102 0.39 5.45 5.61
N PHE A 103 0.25 4.20 6.06
CA PHE A 103 0.90 3.06 5.44
C PHE A 103 0.35 2.72 4.06
N GLY A 104 -0.93 2.92 3.78
CA GLY A 104 -1.48 2.78 2.42
C GLY A 104 -1.23 4.01 1.53
N PHE A 105 -1.40 5.22 2.09
CA PHE A 105 -1.33 6.49 1.36
C PHE A 105 0.01 6.71 0.66
N VAL A 106 1.11 6.37 1.32
CA VAL A 106 2.45 6.54 0.74
C VAL A 106 2.71 5.64 -0.46
N ALA A 107 1.97 4.53 -0.60
CA ALA A 107 2.15 3.52 -1.64
C ALA A 107 1.02 3.50 -2.69
N ASP A 108 -0.07 4.23 -2.48
CA ASP A 108 -1.26 4.20 -3.35
C ASP A 108 -0.92 4.54 -4.82
N PHE A 109 -1.33 3.68 -5.76
CA PHE A 109 -1.01 3.76 -7.19
C PHE A 109 0.49 3.75 -7.56
N LEU A 110 1.38 3.34 -6.66
CA LEU A 110 2.80 3.18 -6.98
C LEU A 110 3.11 1.72 -7.35
N ASN A 111 4.21 1.54 -8.08
CA ASN A 111 4.74 0.23 -8.44
C ASN A 111 6.25 0.21 -8.18
N TRP A 112 6.80 -0.91 -7.72
CA TRP A 112 8.21 -1.00 -7.35
C TRP A 112 8.73 -2.43 -7.32
N CYS A 113 10.01 -2.58 -7.62
CA CYS A 113 10.78 -3.80 -7.39
C CYS A 113 12.28 -3.48 -7.40
N GLY A 114 13.07 -4.37 -6.78
CA GLY A 114 14.52 -4.33 -6.85
C GLY A 114 15.07 -5.08 -8.06
N GLN A 115 16.36 -4.92 -8.31
CA GLN A 115 17.11 -5.81 -9.20
C GLN A 115 17.66 -7.00 -8.38
N ALA A 116 17.65 -8.21 -8.95
CA ALA A 116 18.15 -9.40 -8.25
C ALA A 116 19.66 -9.30 -7.94
N ASP A 117 20.43 -8.79 -8.91
CA ASP A 117 21.90 -8.79 -8.87
C ASP A 117 22.50 -7.41 -8.56
N SER A 118 21.68 -6.43 -8.17
CA SER A 118 22.09 -5.05 -7.99
C SER A 118 21.27 -4.37 -6.89
N PRO A 119 21.86 -3.45 -6.10
CA PRO A 119 21.14 -2.69 -5.09
C PRO A 119 20.16 -1.65 -5.66
N GLY A 120 20.05 -1.55 -6.98
CA GLY A 120 19.17 -0.63 -7.68
C GLY A 120 17.71 -1.06 -7.74
N LEU A 121 16.86 -0.08 -8.00
CA LEU A 121 15.47 -0.27 -8.40
C LEU A 121 15.40 -0.64 -9.88
N ASP A 122 14.50 -1.56 -10.26
CA ASP A 122 14.27 -1.87 -11.66
C ASP A 122 13.18 -0.94 -12.23
N TYR A 123 13.61 0.02 -13.06
CA TYR A 123 12.72 0.96 -13.74
C TYR A 123 12.24 0.45 -15.11
N GLU A 124 12.75 -0.68 -15.60
CA GLU A 124 12.35 -1.24 -16.89
C GLU A 124 11.13 -2.12 -16.77
N SER A 125 11.12 -3.06 -15.82
CA SER A 125 9.94 -3.89 -15.54
C SER A 125 9.99 -4.54 -14.17
N CYS A 126 8.82 -4.81 -13.59
CA CYS A 126 8.63 -5.55 -12.35
C CYS A 126 7.77 -6.79 -12.56
N PRO A 127 7.95 -7.86 -11.76
CA PRO A 127 7.13 -9.05 -11.86
C PRO A 127 5.65 -8.74 -11.59
N SER A 128 4.77 -9.21 -12.49
CA SER A 128 3.33 -9.18 -12.26
C SER A 128 2.88 -10.28 -11.30
N THR A 129 1.68 -10.15 -10.75
CA THR A 129 1.03 -11.18 -9.90
C THR A 129 0.94 -12.54 -10.60
N THR A 130 0.74 -12.54 -11.93
CA THR A 130 0.71 -13.79 -12.73
C THR A 130 2.08 -14.43 -12.92
N GLU A 131 3.16 -13.64 -12.86
CA GLU A 131 4.53 -14.15 -12.98
C GLU A 131 5.04 -14.66 -11.64
N CYS A 132 4.75 -13.94 -10.55
CA CYS A 132 4.97 -14.45 -9.20
C CYS A 132 4.10 -13.75 -8.16
N GLU A 133 3.57 -14.58 -7.27
CA GLU A 133 2.69 -14.17 -6.17
C GLU A 133 3.45 -13.39 -5.08
N ASN A 134 4.70 -13.76 -4.83
CA ASN A 134 5.58 -13.18 -3.82
C ASN A 134 6.42 -12.02 -4.38
N ASN A 135 5.79 -11.14 -5.15
CA ASN A 135 6.43 -9.90 -5.59
C ASN A 135 6.32 -8.81 -4.53
N ALA A 136 7.10 -7.72 -4.72
CA ALA A 136 7.20 -6.64 -3.74
C ALA A 136 5.87 -5.92 -3.48
N VAL A 137 5.07 -5.67 -4.52
CA VAL A 137 3.81 -4.93 -4.44
C VAL A 137 2.71 -5.80 -3.82
N GLU A 138 2.57 -7.05 -4.28
CA GLU A 138 1.61 -8.01 -3.72
C GLU A 138 1.88 -8.29 -2.24
N SER A 139 3.14 -8.54 -1.88
CA SER A 139 3.53 -8.77 -0.49
C SER A 139 3.25 -7.57 0.40
N PHE A 140 3.48 -6.35 -0.12
CA PHE A 140 3.16 -5.13 0.59
C PHE A 140 1.66 -5.01 0.87
N TRP A 141 0.82 -5.14 -0.17
CA TRP A 141 -0.62 -5.00 -0.02
C TRP A 141 -1.23 -6.10 0.84
N ARG A 142 -0.67 -7.31 0.83
CA ARG A 142 -1.03 -8.37 1.78
C ARG A 142 -0.74 -7.96 3.22
N MET A 143 0.48 -7.49 3.50
CA MET A 143 0.86 -7.03 4.84
C MET A 143 -0.03 -5.87 5.30
N ALA A 144 -0.20 -4.85 4.46
CA ALA A 144 -1.00 -3.68 4.75
C ALA A 144 -2.48 -4.03 4.98
N SER A 145 -3.05 -4.93 4.18
CA SER A 145 -4.43 -5.40 4.31
C SER A 145 -4.66 -6.20 5.59
N ILE A 146 -3.74 -7.10 5.95
CA ILE A 146 -3.78 -7.84 7.22
C ILE A 146 -3.78 -6.87 8.39
N THR A 147 -2.83 -5.93 8.42
CA THR A 147 -2.74 -4.91 9.47
C THR A 147 -4.01 -4.06 9.56
N TYR A 148 -4.51 -3.58 8.42
CA TYR A 148 -5.71 -2.75 8.39
C TYR A 148 -6.95 -3.49 8.90
N ALA A 149 -7.11 -4.78 8.55
CA ALA A 149 -8.20 -5.61 9.06
C ALA A 149 -8.08 -5.83 10.58
N GLN A 150 -6.88 -6.13 11.08
CA GLN A 150 -6.62 -6.35 12.51
C GLN A 150 -6.87 -5.11 13.37
N HIS A 151 -6.62 -3.92 12.83
CA HIS A 151 -6.76 -2.65 13.55
C HIS A 151 -8.10 -1.92 13.30
N SER A 152 -8.95 -2.47 12.44
CA SER A 152 -10.31 -1.96 12.20
C SER A 152 -11.26 -2.36 13.34
N SER A 153 -12.17 -1.47 13.71
CA SER A 153 -13.10 -1.73 14.82
C SER A 153 -14.44 -1.00 14.67
N GLY A 154 -15.46 -1.49 15.39
CA GLY A 154 -16.83 -0.97 15.31
C GLY A 154 -17.55 -1.43 14.05
N VAL A 155 -18.33 -0.55 13.42
CA VAL A 155 -19.03 -0.81 12.16
C VAL A 155 -18.03 -0.84 11.00
N ILE A 156 -17.99 -1.97 10.30
CA ILE A 156 -17.17 -2.16 9.10
C ILE A 156 -18.02 -1.91 7.85
N HIS A 157 -17.53 -1.05 6.96
CA HIS A 157 -18.19 -0.73 5.71
C HIS A 157 -17.48 -1.43 4.56
N VAL A 158 -18.25 -1.89 3.57
CA VAL A 158 -17.72 -2.53 2.36
C VAL A 158 -18.40 -1.90 1.14
N LEU A 159 -17.62 -1.34 0.21
CA LEU A 159 -18.12 -0.78 -1.04
C LEU A 159 -17.74 -1.68 -2.22
N LEU A 160 -18.72 -2.39 -2.78
CA LEU A 160 -18.51 -3.29 -3.92
C LEU A 160 -19.00 -2.65 -5.22
N ASN A 161 -18.43 -3.07 -6.35
CA ASN A 161 -18.87 -2.66 -7.67
C ASN A 161 -19.93 -3.64 -8.22
N GLY A 162 -21.20 -3.23 -8.22
CA GLY A 162 -22.31 -4.03 -8.76
C GLY A 162 -22.29 -4.22 -10.28
N SER A 163 -21.43 -3.51 -11.00
CA SER A 163 -21.24 -3.62 -12.45
C SER A 163 -19.96 -4.37 -12.84
N ALA A 164 -19.26 -4.98 -11.87
CA ALA A 164 -18.07 -5.78 -12.16
C ALA A 164 -18.43 -7.09 -12.86
N ASP A 165 -17.67 -7.42 -13.92
CA ASP A 165 -17.74 -8.73 -14.56
C ASP A 165 -17.35 -9.83 -13.55
N GLY A 166 -18.10 -10.92 -13.53
CA GLY A 166 -17.93 -11.98 -12.52
C GLY A 166 -18.64 -11.71 -11.18
N GLY A 167 -19.30 -10.56 -11.03
CA GLY A 167 -20.12 -10.22 -9.86
C GLY A 167 -19.42 -9.27 -8.88
N ALA A 168 -20.20 -8.76 -7.92
CA ALA A 168 -19.75 -7.71 -7.00
C ALA A 168 -18.66 -8.17 -6.01
N TYR A 169 -18.65 -9.46 -5.65
CA TYR A 169 -17.66 -10.05 -4.77
C TYR A 169 -16.84 -11.08 -5.57
N PRO A 170 -15.55 -10.81 -5.84
CA PRO A 170 -14.73 -11.73 -6.62
C PRO A 170 -14.57 -13.06 -5.86
N GLN A 171 -14.82 -14.17 -6.55
CA GLN A 171 -14.41 -15.47 -6.00
C GLN A 171 -12.88 -15.59 -6.08
N PRO A 172 -12.21 -16.18 -5.07
CA PRO A 172 -10.80 -16.51 -5.19
C PRO A 172 -10.59 -17.38 -6.44
N GLY A 173 -9.65 -16.99 -7.29
CA GLY A 173 -9.20 -17.82 -8.42
C GLY A 173 -8.50 -19.09 -7.97
#